data_AF-A0A7C8E089-F1
#
_entry.id   AF-A0A7C8E089-F1
#
_cell.length_a   1.000
_cell.length_b   1.000
_cell.length_c   1.000
_cell.angle_alpha   90.00
_cell.angle_beta   90.00
_cell.angle_gamma   90.00
#
_symmetry.space_group_name_H-M   'P 1'
#
loop_
_entity.id
_entity.type
_entity.pdbx_description
1 polymer ?
#
loop_
_entity_poly.entity_id
_entity_poly.type
_entity_poly.pdbx_seq_one_letter_code
_entity_poly.pdbx_strand_id
1 'polypeptide(L)'
;MISARGFSFNQEDIVTSGLESMLFPIAGAISQVEGAGFQFEPLVVSSENAAVIQAFKAYMGVEAIKKDFVPAGKRFNIAVRIRGKFKTAFPGGFKEENSPVSDGKSKTKRPHAEEGAKEATIIIVSDADMLANHFYMQQRNLLGFAISEMFNDNLNFVANVSEILTGSDDLIQLRSRGKFERPFTAVLKLRKQAQEKWLSKENELVARIEETNQKLRELDKEKSASQKLVVSPEQEAEITRFRDEKQKINRELKEVRKNLRSEIEDLGTRIKWVNILLMPFLVSLIGIGFAMYKHRKLKKR
;
A
#
# COMPACT_ATOMS: atom_id res chain seq x y z
N MET A 1 -6.47 8.13 -0.27
CA MET A 1 -5.47 7.09 -0.59
C MET A 1 -5.27 6.18 0.61
N ILE A 2 -5.48 4.89 0.38
CA ILE A 2 -5.28 3.81 1.35
C ILE A 2 -4.03 3.05 0.93
N SER A 3 -3.05 2.94 1.82
CA SER A 3 -1.96 1.98 1.69
C SER A 3 -2.28 0.77 2.55
N ALA A 4 -2.65 -0.33 1.90
CA ALA A 4 -2.93 -1.61 2.56
C ALA A 4 -1.61 -2.35 2.79
N ARG A 5 -1.41 -2.87 4.00
CA ARG A 5 -0.21 -3.62 4.40
C ARG A 5 -0.55 -4.64 5.46
N GLY A 6 0.12 -5.80 5.44
CA GLY A 6 0.12 -6.80 6.52
C GLY A 6 -1.26 -7.16 7.05
N PHE A 7 -1.75 -6.45 8.08
CA PHE A 7 -3.07 -6.66 8.69
C PHE A 7 -4.25 -6.39 7.75
N SER A 8 -4.03 -5.64 6.67
CA SER A 8 -5.06 -5.35 5.66
C SER A 8 -5.36 -6.56 4.78
N PHE A 9 -4.47 -7.54 4.72
CA PHE A 9 -4.60 -8.68 3.82
C PHE A 9 -5.12 -9.90 4.55
N ASN A 10 -5.93 -10.71 3.86
CA ASN A 10 -6.28 -12.03 4.33
C ASN A 10 -5.03 -12.93 4.23
N GLN A 11 -4.47 -13.26 5.40
CA GLN A 11 -3.25 -14.07 5.52
C GLN A 11 -3.51 -15.56 5.29
N GLU A 12 -4.76 -15.98 5.30
CA GLU A 12 -5.19 -17.35 5.03
C GLU A 12 -5.56 -17.56 3.55
N ASP A 13 -5.56 -16.49 2.75
CA ASP A 13 -5.89 -16.58 1.34
C ASP A 13 -4.65 -16.42 0.45
N ILE A 14 -4.47 -17.33 -0.50
CA ILE A 14 -3.29 -17.32 -1.36
C ILE A 14 -3.22 -16.12 -2.32
N VAL A 15 -4.34 -15.46 -2.62
CA VAL A 15 -4.28 -14.22 -3.42
C VAL A 15 -3.49 -13.16 -2.67
N THR A 16 -3.65 -13.10 -1.35
CA THR A 16 -3.21 -11.97 -0.53
C THR A 16 -2.14 -12.28 0.51
N SER A 17 -1.86 -13.56 0.80
CA SER A 17 -0.94 -13.97 1.86
C SER A 17 0.53 -13.59 1.59
N GLY A 18 0.93 -13.54 0.32
CA GLY A 18 2.28 -13.14 -0.10
C GLY A 18 2.43 -11.66 -0.47
N LEU A 19 1.41 -10.82 -0.25
CA LEU A 19 1.48 -9.40 -0.59
C LEU A 19 2.04 -8.59 0.58
N GLU A 20 3.02 -7.72 0.30
CA GLU A 20 3.59 -6.83 1.31
C GLU A 20 2.82 -5.51 1.39
N SER A 21 2.49 -4.94 0.24
CA SER A 21 1.77 -3.67 0.18
C SER A 21 0.95 -3.48 -1.09
N MET A 22 -0.20 -2.83 -0.95
CA MET A 22 -1.03 -2.39 -2.07
C MET A 22 -1.41 -0.93 -1.88
N LEU A 23 -1.63 -0.23 -2.99
CA LEU A 23 -2.01 1.17 -3.00
C LEU A 23 -3.35 1.37 -3.71
N PHE A 24 -4.30 1.94 -2.98
CA PHE A 24 -5.63 2.26 -3.46
C PHE A 24 -5.83 3.78 -3.41
N PRO A 25 -5.83 4.47 -4.56
CA PRO A 25 -6.02 5.92 -4.63
C PRO A 25 -7.29 6.37 -3.91
N ILE A 26 -8.44 5.81 -4.31
CA ILE A 26 -9.77 6.12 -3.79
C ILE A 26 -10.59 4.82 -3.85
N ALA A 27 -10.48 4.01 -2.79
CA ALA A 27 -11.27 2.80 -2.69
C ALA A 27 -12.70 3.08 -2.21
N GLY A 28 -13.65 2.35 -2.79
CA GLY A 28 -14.97 2.19 -2.21
C GLY A 28 -14.99 1.28 -0.98
N ALA A 29 -16.18 1.08 -0.43
CA ALA A 29 -16.42 0.17 0.69
C ALA A 29 -17.46 -0.87 0.29
N ILE A 30 -17.07 -2.15 0.31
CA ILE A 30 -17.94 -3.27 -0.05
C ILE A 30 -18.58 -3.83 1.22
N SER A 31 -19.90 -3.97 1.20
CA SER A 31 -20.67 -4.57 2.29
C SER A 31 -21.58 -5.67 1.75
N GLN A 32 -21.76 -6.72 2.54
CA GLN A 32 -22.71 -7.78 2.23
C GLN A 32 -24.11 -7.35 2.69
N VAL A 33 -25.10 -7.58 1.83
CA VAL A 33 -26.52 -7.40 2.19
C VAL A 33 -26.95 -8.57 3.08
N GLU A 34 -27.67 -8.30 4.16
CA GLU A 34 -28.21 -9.34 5.04
C GLU A 34 -29.08 -10.35 4.26
N GLY A 35 -28.94 -11.64 4.59
CA GLY A 35 -29.67 -12.72 3.92
C GLY A 35 -29.11 -13.15 2.56
N ALA A 36 -27.95 -12.62 2.14
CA ALA A 36 -27.24 -13.10 0.96
C ALA A 36 -26.81 -14.57 1.11
N GLY A 37 -27.36 -15.47 0.29
CA GLY A 37 -27.05 -16.91 0.28
C GLY A 37 -25.71 -17.30 -0.37
N PHE A 38 -24.73 -16.40 -0.39
CA PHE A 38 -23.40 -16.64 -0.97
C PHE A 38 -22.31 -16.44 0.09
N GLN A 39 -21.19 -17.14 -0.10
CA GLN A 39 -19.99 -16.96 0.70
C GLN A 39 -19.41 -15.58 0.43
N PHE A 40 -18.99 -14.89 1.47
CA PHE A 40 -18.39 -13.56 1.41
C PHE A 40 -17.10 -13.57 2.23
N GLU A 41 -15.98 -13.42 1.54
CA GLU A 41 -14.64 -13.48 2.12
C GLU A 41 -13.90 -12.17 1.85
N PRO A 42 -13.57 -11.38 2.88
CA PRO A 42 -12.69 -10.23 2.70
C PRO A 42 -11.29 -10.66 2.28
N LEU A 43 -10.75 -10.05 1.23
CA LEU A 43 -9.37 -10.24 0.78
C LEU A 43 -8.48 -9.07 1.22
N VAL A 44 -9.00 -7.85 1.08
CA VAL A 44 -8.32 -6.62 1.47
C VAL A 44 -9.27 -5.75 2.29
N VAL A 45 -8.82 -5.31 3.47
CA VAL A 45 -9.56 -4.43 4.37
C VAL A 45 -8.78 -3.16 4.70
N SER A 46 -9.50 -2.06 4.92
CA SER A 46 -8.92 -0.82 5.41
C SER A 46 -8.44 -0.95 6.86
N SER A 47 -7.66 0.03 7.31
CA SER A 47 -7.48 0.26 8.75
C SER A 47 -8.74 0.88 9.39
N GLU A 48 -8.77 0.94 10.72
CA GLU A 48 -9.81 1.68 11.47
C GLU A 48 -9.71 3.20 11.29
N ASN A 49 -8.55 3.69 10.83
CA ASN A 49 -8.34 5.08 10.43
C ASN A 49 -8.76 5.29 8.96
N ALA A 50 -10.00 4.95 8.65
CA ALA A 50 -10.60 5.10 7.33
C ALA A 50 -12.01 5.69 7.46
N ALA A 51 -12.48 6.35 6.42
CA ALA A 51 -13.81 6.96 6.38
C ALA A 51 -14.38 6.86 4.97
N VAL A 52 -15.69 6.69 4.88
CA VAL A 52 -16.43 6.83 3.62
C VAL A 52 -16.75 8.29 3.43
N ILE A 53 -16.39 8.84 2.27
CA ILE A 53 -16.64 10.23 1.89
C ILE A 53 -17.56 10.27 0.67
N GLN A 54 -18.24 11.40 0.48
CA GLN A 54 -19.00 11.63 -0.74
C GLN A 54 -18.06 11.72 -1.95
N ALA A 55 -18.43 11.09 -3.07
CA ALA A 55 -17.60 11.04 -4.28
C ALA A 55 -17.16 12.44 -4.76
N PHE A 56 -18.05 13.44 -4.68
CA PHE A 56 -17.73 14.82 -5.03
C PHE A 56 -16.53 15.39 -4.24
N LYS A 57 -16.44 15.10 -2.93
CA LYS A 57 -15.30 15.54 -2.10
C LYS A 57 -14.00 14.87 -2.52
N ALA A 58 -14.06 13.65 -3.05
CA ALA A 58 -12.88 12.94 -3.53
C ALA A 58 -12.27 13.62 -4.77
N TYR A 59 -13.11 14.19 -5.65
CA TYR A 59 -12.68 14.97 -6.81
C TYR A 59 -12.06 16.33 -6.46
N MET A 60 -12.40 16.91 -5.31
CA MET A 60 -11.82 18.19 -4.86
C MET A 60 -10.36 18.06 -4.38
N GLY A 61 -9.81 16.85 -4.33
CA GLY A 61 -8.42 16.59 -3.98
C GLY A 61 -8.18 16.30 -2.49
N VAL A 62 -6.93 15.94 -2.18
CA VAL A 62 -6.53 15.43 -0.85
C VAL A 62 -6.70 16.47 0.26
N GLU A 63 -6.50 17.75 -0.04
CA GLU A 63 -6.67 18.87 0.90
C GLU A 63 -8.10 18.92 1.47
N ALA A 64 -9.10 18.82 0.59
CA ALA A 64 -10.51 18.85 0.94
C ALA A 64 -10.92 17.62 1.76
N ILE A 65 -10.35 16.46 1.44
CA ILE A 65 -10.59 15.21 2.20
C ILE A 65 -10.02 15.34 3.61
N LYS A 66 -8.80 15.85 3.75
CA LYS A 66 -8.11 15.98 5.05
C LYS A 66 -8.83 16.92 6.02
N LYS A 67 -9.36 18.04 5.52
CA LYS A 67 -9.99 19.07 6.36
C LYS A 67 -11.17 18.53 7.17
N ASP A 68 -11.98 17.66 6.57
CA ASP A 68 -13.19 17.09 7.19
C ASP A 68 -13.02 15.60 7.52
N PHE A 69 -11.78 15.08 7.53
CA PHE A 69 -11.56 13.65 7.74
C PHE A 69 -11.83 13.29 9.21
N VAL A 70 -12.89 12.50 9.42
CA VAL A 70 -13.18 11.87 10.70
C VAL A 70 -13.15 10.35 10.51
N PRO A 71 -12.23 9.63 11.18
CA PRO A 71 -12.16 8.17 11.04
C PRO A 71 -13.43 7.52 11.58
N ALA A 72 -13.93 6.52 10.86
CA ALA A 72 -15.13 5.80 11.25
C ALA A 72 -14.90 4.80 12.40
N GLY A 73 -13.65 4.56 12.80
CA GLY A 73 -13.29 3.62 13.87
C GLY A 73 -13.55 2.15 13.52
N LYS A 74 -13.86 1.85 12.26
CA LYS A 74 -14.12 0.50 11.75
C LYS A 74 -13.39 0.26 10.44
N ARG A 75 -13.21 -1.00 10.10
CA ARG A 75 -12.60 -1.42 8.84
C ARG A 75 -13.66 -1.54 7.75
N PHE A 76 -13.25 -1.28 6.52
CA PHE A 76 -14.08 -1.41 5.33
C PHE A 76 -13.45 -2.44 4.39
N ASN A 77 -14.27 -3.29 3.78
CA ASN A 77 -13.77 -4.23 2.77
C ASN A 77 -13.51 -3.48 1.47
N ILE A 78 -12.28 -3.55 0.98
CA ILE A 78 -11.82 -2.91 -0.25
C ILE A 78 -11.88 -3.92 -1.40
N ALA A 79 -11.47 -5.15 -1.13
CA ALA A 79 -11.58 -6.27 -2.06
C ALA A 79 -12.15 -7.49 -1.35
N VAL A 80 -13.06 -8.20 -2.02
CA VAL A 80 -13.76 -9.37 -1.47
C VAL A 80 -13.85 -10.46 -2.53
N ARG A 81 -13.84 -11.71 -2.08
CA ARG A 81 -14.25 -12.86 -2.88
C ARG A 81 -15.67 -13.23 -2.49
N ILE A 82 -16.51 -13.41 -3.49
CA ILE A 82 -17.85 -13.98 -3.33
C ILE A 82 -17.93 -15.29 -4.09
N ARG A 83 -18.54 -16.29 -3.47
CA ARG A 83 -18.74 -17.61 -4.08
C ARG A 83 -20.15 -18.10 -3.84
N GLY A 84 -20.79 -18.57 -4.89
CA GLY A 84 -22.11 -19.16 -4.80
C GLY A 84 -22.80 -19.25 -6.14
N LYS A 85 -24.08 -19.60 -6.10
CA LYS A 85 -24.94 -19.66 -7.28
C LYS A 85 -25.68 -18.33 -7.41
N PHE A 86 -25.46 -17.63 -8.52
CA PHE A 86 -26.00 -16.29 -8.73
C PHE A 86 -27.29 -16.33 -9.56
N LYS A 87 -28.27 -15.54 -9.12
CA LYS A 87 -29.49 -15.28 -9.89
C LYS A 87 -29.24 -14.18 -10.92
N THR A 88 -29.95 -14.25 -12.04
CA THR A 88 -29.91 -13.21 -13.06
C THR A 88 -30.39 -11.85 -12.52
N ALA A 89 -29.69 -10.78 -12.87
CA ALA A 89 -30.17 -9.41 -12.65
C ALA A 89 -31.25 -8.99 -13.68
N PHE A 90 -31.49 -9.82 -14.69
CA PHE A 90 -32.40 -9.55 -15.80
C PHE A 90 -33.46 -10.66 -15.93
N PRO A 91 -34.36 -10.87 -14.95
CA PRO A 91 -35.31 -12.00 -14.95
C PRO A 91 -36.24 -12.04 -16.17
N GLY A 92 -36.48 -10.89 -16.82
CA GLY A 92 -37.28 -10.80 -18.04
C GLY A 92 -36.50 -11.09 -19.33
N GLY A 93 -35.21 -11.43 -19.25
CA GLY A 93 -34.33 -11.54 -20.42
C GLY A 93 -34.18 -10.22 -21.19
N PHE A 94 -33.56 -10.31 -22.37
CA PHE A 94 -33.44 -9.17 -23.27
C PHE A 94 -34.80 -8.90 -23.95
N LYS A 95 -35.42 -7.75 -23.65
CA LYS A 95 -36.61 -7.27 -24.37
C LYS A 95 -36.16 -6.48 -25.60
N GLU A 96 -36.41 -7.00 -26.80
CA GLU A 96 -36.07 -6.36 -28.08
C GLU A 96 -37.01 -5.17 -28.42
N GLU A 97 -37.30 -4.27 -27.49
CA GLU A 97 -38.26 -3.18 -27.77
C GLU A 97 -37.63 -1.99 -28.53
N ASN A 98 -36.29 -1.90 -28.68
CA ASN A 98 -35.63 -0.75 -29.33
C ASN A 98 -34.42 -1.06 -30.23
N SER A 99 -34.32 -2.26 -30.82
CA SER A 99 -33.26 -2.51 -31.81
C SER A 99 -33.74 -2.12 -33.22
N PRO A 100 -33.09 -1.16 -33.91
CA PRO A 100 -33.36 -0.90 -35.32
C PRO A 100 -33.08 -2.18 -36.11
N VAL A 101 -34.01 -2.49 -37.01
CA VAL A 101 -34.07 -3.70 -37.82
C VAL A 101 -32.71 -3.99 -38.46
N SER A 102 -32.09 -5.10 -38.06
CA SER A 102 -30.96 -5.69 -38.75
C SER A 102 -31.40 -7.05 -39.30
N ASP A 103 -31.25 -7.17 -40.61
CA ASP A 103 -31.74 -8.25 -41.45
C ASP A 103 -31.40 -9.67 -40.98
N GLY A 104 -32.44 -10.51 -40.94
CA GLY A 104 -32.43 -11.74 -41.73
C GLY A 104 -31.54 -12.90 -41.29
N LYS A 105 -31.05 -13.00 -40.05
CA LYS A 105 -30.47 -14.27 -39.54
C LYS A 105 -30.96 -14.62 -38.12
N SER A 106 -31.86 -15.60 -38.09
CA SER A 106 -32.21 -16.50 -36.97
C SER A 106 -32.00 -15.95 -35.56
N LYS A 107 -33.03 -15.29 -35.03
CA LYS A 107 -33.20 -15.04 -33.59
C LYS A 107 -33.47 -16.36 -32.88
N THR A 108 -32.43 -17.14 -32.65
CA THR A 108 -32.49 -18.19 -31.62
C THR A 108 -32.73 -17.46 -30.30
N LYS A 109 -33.94 -17.59 -29.74
CA LYS A 109 -34.19 -17.31 -28.32
C LYS A 109 -33.19 -18.14 -27.54
N ARG A 110 -32.04 -17.57 -27.19
CA ARG A 110 -31.09 -18.23 -26.31
C ARG A 110 -31.85 -18.52 -25.01
N PRO A 111 -31.82 -19.75 -24.48
CA PRO A 111 -32.49 -20.04 -23.23
C PRO A 111 -31.97 -19.08 -22.16
N HIS A 112 -32.87 -18.29 -21.59
CA HIS A 112 -32.54 -17.34 -20.54
C HIS A 112 -32.36 -18.12 -19.24
N ALA A 113 -31.15 -18.10 -18.68
CA ALA A 113 -30.88 -18.72 -17.40
C ALA A 113 -31.27 -17.76 -16.27
N GLU A 114 -32.28 -18.15 -15.48
CA GLU A 114 -32.69 -17.40 -14.28
C GLU A 114 -31.65 -17.51 -13.15
N GLU A 115 -30.83 -18.54 -13.20
CA GLU A 115 -29.79 -18.84 -12.22
C GLU A 115 -28.58 -19.48 -12.91
N GLY A 116 -27.37 -19.22 -12.39
CA GLY A 116 -26.14 -19.81 -12.89
C GLY A 116 -26.15 -21.33 -12.83
N ALA A 117 -25.67 -22.02 -13.88
CA ALA A 117 -25.69 -23.48 -13.93
C ALA A 117 -24.81 -24.15 -12.86
N LYS A 118 -23.77 -23.45 -12.39
CA LYS A 118 -22.82 -23.88 -11.37
C LYS A 118 -22.57 -22.74 -10.39
N GLU A 119 -21.93 -23.04 -9.27
CA GLU A 119 -21.31 -21.99 -8.46
C GLU A 119 -20.31 -21.21 -9.31
N ALA A 120 -20.20 -19.92 -9.04
CA ALA A 120 -19.15 -19.09 -9.59
C ALA A 120 -18.39 -18.40 -8.45
N THR A 121 -17.11 -18.13 -8.70
CA THR A 121 -16.27 -17.31 -7.85
C THR A 121 -16.07 -15.96 -8.51
N ILE A 122 -16.37 -14.87 -7.80
CA ILE A 122 -16.19 -13.50 -8.27
C ILE A 122 -15.32 -12.77 -7.25
N ILE A 123 -14.31 -12.05 -7.73
CA ILE A 123 -13.53 -11.15 -6.89
C ILE A 123 -13.90 -9.72 -7.26
N ILE A 124 -14.37 -8.96 -6.28
CA ILE A 124 -14.78 -7.58 -6.43
C ILE A 124 -13.70 -6.72 -5.79
N VAL A 125 -13.19 -5.74 -6.54
CA VAL A 125 -12.25 -4.72 -6.06
C VAL A 125 -12.91 -3.36 -6.24
N SER A 126 -12.90 -2.54 -5.20
CA SER A 126 -13.62 -1.27 -5.16
C SER A 126 -12.83 -0.07 -5.70
N ASP A 127 -11.69 -0.32 -6.34
CA ASP A 127 -10.80 0.70 -6.91
C ASP A 127 -10.15 0.13 -8.18
N ALA A 128 -10.52 0.69 -9.34
CA ALA A 128 -9.90 0.32 -10.62
C ALA A 128 -8.59 1.08 -10.87
N ASP A 129 -8.44 2.26 -10.25
CA ASP A 129 -7.28 3.12 -10.45
C ASP A 129 -6.02 2.50 -9.85
N MET A 130 -6.13 1.53 -8.95
CA MET A 130 -4.99 0.75 -8.45
C MET A 130 -4.12 0.14 -9.57
N LEU A 131 -4.68 -0.01 -10.78
CA LEU A 131 -4.01 -0.54 -11.97
C LEU A 131 -3.43 0.54 -12.89
N ALA A 132 -3.53 1.82 -12.54
CA ALA A 132 -2.84 2.85 -13.30
C ALA A 132 -1.34 2.82 -12.98
N ASN A 133 -0.49 2.91 -14.01
CA ASN A 133 0.97 2.75 -13.92
C ASN A 133 1.59 3.51 -12.74
N HIS A 134 1.21 4.77 -12.53
CA HIS A 134 1.80 5.62 -11.49
C HIS A 134 1.45 5.21 -10.05
N PHE A 135 0.52 4.27 -9.86
CA PHE A 135 0.14 3.75 -8.55
C PHE A 135 0.82 2.43 -8.19
N TYR A 136 1.57 1.80 -9.09
CA TYR A 136 2.34 0.59 -8.76
C TYR A 136 3.76 0.56 -9.35
N MET A 137 4.06 1.44 -10.32
CA MET A 137 5.31 1.45 -11.07
C MET A 137 5.90 2.86 -11.12
N GLN A 138 7.20 2.98 -10.89
CA GLN A 138 7.94 4.21 -11.06
C GLN A 138 8.99 4.03 -12.16
N GLN A 139 8.98 4.90 -13.16
CA GLN A 139 10.03 4.96 -14.18
C GLN A 139 11.14 5.93 -13.75
N ARG A 140 12.39 5.50 -13.84
CA ARG A 140 13.57 6.33 -13.58
C ARG A 140 14.51 6.26 -14.76
N ASN A 141 15.00 7.40 -15.22
CA ASN A 141 16.07 7.45 -16.21
C ASN A 141 17.42 7.42 -15.50
N LEU A 142 18.20 6.37 -15.74
CA LEU A 142 19.56 6.23 -15.25
C LEU A 142 20.49 6.06 -16.45
N LEU A 143 21.43 6.99 -16.65
CA LEU A 143 22.40 6.97 -17.75
C LEU A 143 21.75 6.83 -19.16
N GLY A 144 20.58 7.45 -19.37
CA GLY A 144 19.84 7.36 -20.63
C GLY A 144 18.97 6.10 -20.79
N PHE A 145 19.03 5.16 -19.84
CA PHE A 145 18.15 3.99 -19.80
C PHE A 145 16.94 4.24 -18.91
N ALA A 146 15.74 3.96 -19.43
CA ALA A 146 14.52 3.95 -18.64
C ALA A 146 14.44 2.62 -17.87
N ILE A 147 14.57 2.70 -16.54
CA ILE A 147 14.40 1.58 -15.62
C ILE A 147 13.01 1.69 -15.01
N SER A 148 12.27 0.58 -15.02
CA SER A 148 10.94 0.49 -14.41
C SER A 148 11.01 -0.35 -13.14
N GLU A 149 10.62 0.23 -12.01
CA GLU A 149 10.61 -0.44 -10.71
C GLU A 149 9.18 -0.47 -10.17
N MET A 150 8.69 -1.67 -9.84
CA MET A 150 7.43 -1.83 -9.11
C MET A 150 7.68 -1.57 -7.63
N PHE A 151 6.91 -0.68 -7.03
CA PHE A 151 7.08 -0.29 -5.63
C PHE A 151 6.00 -0.88 -4.69
N ASN A 152 5.06 -1.65 -5.24
CA ASN A 152 4.03 -2.38 -4.49
C ASN A 152 3.50 -3.60 -5.28
N ASP A 153 2.55 -4.30 -4.69
CA ASP A 153 2.03 -5.59 -5.16
C ASP A 153 0.66 -5.50 -5.85
N ASN A 154 0.23 -4.33 -6.33
CA ASN A 154 -1.06 -4.21 -7.03
C ASN A 154 -1.14 -5.15 -8.25
N LEU A 155 -0.05 -5.27 -9.02
CA LEU A 155 0.02 -6.16 -10.18
C LEU A 155 0.13 -7.63 -9.77
N ASN A 156 0.87 -7.93 -8.70
CA ASN A 156 0.99 -9.28 -8.13
C ASN A 156 -0.39 -9.78 -7.66
N PHE A 157 -1.19 -8.93 -7.01
CA PHE A 157 -2.56 -9.24 -6.65
C PHE A 157 -3.40 -9.64 -7.89
N VAL A 158 -3.36 -8.85 -8.98
CA VAL A 158 -4.12 -9.17 -10.20
C VAL A 158 -3.63 -10.46 -10.85
N ALA A 159 -2.32 -10.70 -10.86
CA ALA A 159 -1.74 -11.94 -11.35
C ALA A 159 -2.27 -13.15 -10.54
N ASN A 160 -2.24 -13.06 -9.21
CA ASN A 160 -2.74 -14.10 -8.32
C ASN A 160 -4.25 -14.34 -8.51
N VAL A 161 -5.03 -13.26 -8.63
CA VAL A 161 -6.48 -13.34 -8.93
C VAL A 161 -6.72 -14.02 -10.27
N SER A 162 -5.99 -13.63 -11.31
CA SER A 162 -6.13 -14.20 -12.65
C SER A 162 -5.78 -15.69 -12.63
N GLU A 163 -4.71 -16.08 -11.95
CA GLU A 163 -4.32 -17.48 -11.81
C GLU A 163 -5.39 -18.31 -11.09
N ILE A 164 -5.97 -17.78 -10.01
CA ILE A 164 -7.05 -18.46 -9.30
C ILE A 164 -8.31 -18.58 -10.16
N LEU A 165 -8.73 -17.50 -10.83
CA LEU A 165 -9.97 -17.51 -11.63
C LEU A 165 -9.85 -18.31 -12.92
N THR A 166 -8.63 -18.57 -13.39
CA THR A 166 -8.35 -19.43 -14.56
C THR A 166 -8.06 -20.88 -14.19
N GLY A 167 -7.82 -21.17 -12.90
CA GLY A 167 -7.64 -22.52 -12.37
C GLY A 167 -8.94 -23.32 -12.33
N SER A 168 -8.84 -24.61 -12.03
CA SER A 168 -10.02 -25.45 -11.77
C SER A 168 -10.57 -25.24 -10.35
N ASP A 169 -11.90 -25.18 -10.22
CA ASP A 169 -12.60 -24.92 -8.95
C ASP A 169 -12.15 -25.82 -7.78
N ASP A 170 -11.76 -27.06 -8.07
CA ASP A 170 -11.30 -28.05 -7.10
C ASP A 170 -9.88 -27.77 -6.56
N LEU A 171 -9.02 -27.14 -7.36
CA LEU A 171 -7.64 -26.83 -6.97
C LEU A 171 -7.52 -25.49 -6.21
N ILE A 172 -8.47 -24.57 -6.41
CA ILE A 172 -8.53 -23.29 -5.68
C ILE A 172 -8.68 -23.55 -4.16
N GLN A 173 -9.47 -24.56 -3.77
CA GLN A 173 -9.73 -24.89 -2.35
C GLN A 173 -8.49 -25.42 -1.61
N LEU A 174 -7.68 -26.24 -2.29
CA LEU A 174 -6.45 -26.82 -1.71
C LEU A 174 -5.31 -25.81 -1.57
N ARG A 175 -5.30 -24.78 -2.42
CA ARG A 175 -4.18 -23.82 -2.52
C ARG A 175 -4.22 -22.70 -1.47
N SER A 176 -5.40 -22.36 -0.93
CA SER A 176 -5.54 -21.32 0.10
C SER A 176 -4.75 -21.61 1.38
N ARG A 177 -4.48 -22.88 1.71
CA ARG A 177 -3.82 -23.29 2.97
C ARG A 177 -2.29 -23.08 2.99
N GLY A 178 -1.76 -22.12 2.23
CA GLY A 178 -0.34 -21.95 1.96
C GLY A 178 0.35 -20.81 2.73
N LYS A 179 1.29 -21.21 3.61
CA LYS A 179 2.40 -20.45 4.25
C LYS A 179 2.10 -19.01 4.72
N PHE A 180 2.05 -18.86 6.04
CA PHE A 180 2.07 -17.59 6.76
C PHE A 180 3.39 -16.84 6.54
N GLU A 181 3.33 -15.66 5.92
CA GLU A 181 4.31 -14.61 6.19
C GLU A 181 3.81 -13.79 7.37
N ARG A 182 4.63 -13.69 8.43
CA ARG A 182 4.33 -12.83 9.58
C ARG A 182 4.91 -11.45 9.31
N PRO A 183 4.12 -10.46 8.87
CA PRO A 183 4.63 -9.11 8.70
C PRO A 183 5.11 -8.59 10.07
N PHE A 184 6.20 -7.82 10.07
CA PHE A 184 6.77 -7.25 11.29
C PHE A 184 5.86 -6.13 11.84
N THR A 185 4.76 -6.47 12.49
CA THR A 185 3.75 -5.53 13.02
C THR A 185 4.34 -4.54 14.03
N ALA A 186 5.32 -4.96 14.83
CA ALA A 186 6.07 -4.07 15.72
C ALA A 186 6.81 -2.95 14.96
N VAL A 187 7.39 -3.27 13.80
CA VAL A 187 8.07 -2.29 12.94
C VAL A 187 7.05 -1.33 12.31
N LEU A 188 5.88 -1.83 11.90
CA LEU A 188 4.80 -0.98 11.38
C LEU A 188 4.28 0.01 12.43
N LYS A 189 4.13 -0.42 13.68
CA LYS A 189 3.72 0.44 14.80
C LYS A 189 4.77 1.52 15.09
N LEU A 190 6.05 1.15 15.12
CA LEU A 190 7.15 2.11 15.29
C LEU A 190 7.21 3.13 14.17
N ARG A 191 7.05 2.69 12.90
CA ARG A 191 6.96 3.59 11.74
C ARG A 191 5.85 4.63 11.93
N LYS A 192 4.67 4.20 12.36
CA LYS A 192 3.53 5.09 12.59
C LYS A 192 3.85 6.11 13.70
N GLN A 193 4.38 5.67 14.83
CA GLN A 193 4.72 6.54 15.96
C GLN A 193 5.84 7.53 15.63
N ALA A 194 6.89 7.07 14.93
CA ALA A 194 7.97 7.93 14.47
C ALA A 194 7.44 8.98 13.49
N GLN A 195 6.56 8.59 12.57
CA GLN A 195 5.94 9.50 11.62
C GLN A 195 5.08 10.55 12.35
N GLU A 196 4.24 10.16 13.32
CA GLU A 196 3.46 11.12 14.13
C GLU A 196 4.33 12.15 14.86
N LYS A 197 5.49 11.74 15.41
CA LYS A 197 6.40 12.63 16.14
C LYS A 197 7.09 13.68 15.24
N TRP A 198 7.49 13.28 14.04
CA TRP A 198 8.35 14.11 13.17
C TRP A 198 7.62 14.75 12.00
N LEU A 199 6.35 14.39 11.75
CA LEU A 199 5.55 14.93 10.63
C LEU A 199 5.40 16.45 10.70
N SER A 200 5.12 17.00 11.88
CA SER A 200 4.98 18.45 12.05
C SER A 200 6.28 19.18 11.71
N LYS A 201 7.42 18.64 12.14
CA LYS A 201 8.75 19.21 11.89
C LYS A 201 9.16 19.08 10.43
N GLU A 202 8.88 17.95 9.79
CA GLU A 202 9.12 17.77 8.35
C GLU A 202 8.29 18.78 7.54
N ASN A 203 7.00 18.92 7.85
CA ASN A 203 6.12 19.87 7.17
C ASN A 203 6.59 21.31 7.36
N GLU A 204 7.01 21.70 8.58
CA GLU A 204 7.57 23.01 8.87
C GLU A 204 8.82 23.31 8.03
N LEU A 205 9.77 22.36 7.97
CA LEU A 205 11.01 22.52 7.22
C LEU A 205 10.76 22.56 5.71
N VAL A 206 9.83 21.76 5.19
CA VAL A 206 9.42 21.78 3.78
C VAL A 206 8.80 23.13 3.44
N ALA A 207 7.90 23.64 4.27
CA ALA A 207 7.28 24.96 4.06
C ALA A 207 8.33 26.08 4.05
N ARG A 208 9.31 26.06 4.97
CA ARG A 208 10.41 27.03 4.97
C ARG A 208 11.30 26.94 3.72
N ILE A 209 11.54 25.74 3.19
CA ILE A 209 12.27 25.56 1.93
C ILE A 209 11.50 26.17 0.76
N GLU A 210 10.18 25.97 0.71
CA GLU A 210 9.33 26.52 -0.33
C GLU A 210 9.31 28.05 -0.29
N GLU A 211 9.13 28.64 0.89
CA GLU A 211 9.17 30.09 1.10
C GLU A 211 10.55 30.68 0.70
N THR A 212 11.64 30.03 1.13
CA THR A 212 13.00 30.46 0.76
C THR A 212 13.24 30.37 -0.75
N ASN A 213 12.73 29.33 -1.41
CA ASN A 213 12.82 29.19 -2.87
C ASN A 213 11.98 30.25 -3.60
N GLN A 214 10.82 30.64 -3.06
CA GLN A 214 10.01 31.72 -3.63
C GLN A 214 10.76 33.06 -3.57
N LYS A 215 11.30 33.42 -2.41
CA LYS A 215 12.12 34.64 -2.23
C LYS A 215 13.33 34.68 -3.17
N LEU A 216 14.04 33.56 -3.32
CA LEU A 216 15.16 33.45 -4.28
C LEU A 216 14.71 33.66 -5.73
N ARG A 217 13.55 33.09 -6.12
CA ARG A 217 13.01 33.27 -7.49
C ARG A 217 12.55 34.69 -7.75
N GLU A 218 12.02 35.39 -6.75
CA GLU A 218 11.65 36.80 -6.85
C GLU A 218 12.88 37.68 -7.06
N LEU A 219 13.92 37.48 -6.24
CA LEU A 219 15.22 38.16 -6.38
C LEU A 219 15.88 37.88 -7.75
N ASP A 220 15.84 36.65 -8.24
CA ASP A 220 16.37 36.29 -9.57
C ASP A 220 15.55 36.93 -10.72
N LYS A 221 14.24 37.11 -10.55
CA LYS A 221 13.37 37.79 -11.53
C LYS A 221 13.62 39.30 -11.56
N GLU A 222 13.77 39.95 -10.41
CA GLU A 222 14.13 41.38 -10.32
C GLU A 222 15.49 41.67 -10.97
N LYS A 223 16.43 40.73 -10.83
CA LYS A 223 17.73 40.74 -11.51
C LYS A 223 17.61 40.70 -13.04
N SER A 224 16.59 40.03 -13.57
CA SER A 224 16.36 39.86 -15.01
C SER A 224 15.60 41.02 -15.65
N ALA A 225 14.72 41.69 -14.90
CA ALA A 225 14.01 42.89 -15.34
C ALA A 225 14.90 44.14 -15.36
N SER A 226 15.89 44.19 -14.47
CA SER A 226 16.85 45.29 -14.35
C SER A 226 18.03 45.07 -15.29
N GLN A 227 17.84 45.35 -16.58
CA GLN A 227 18.83 45.14 -17.63
C GLN A 227 20.03 46.11 -17.50
N LYS A 228 20.91 45.91 -16.49
CA LYS A 228 22.21 46.59 -16.33
C LYS A 228 23.13 45.81 -15.35
N LEU A 229 23.76 44.77 -15.90
CA LEU A 229 25.15 44.25 -15.73
C LEU A 229 25.97 44.36 -14.42
N VAL A 230 25.48 44.83 -13.28
CA VAL A 230 26.22 44.72 -12.01
C VAL A 230 25.23 44.37 -10.90
N VAL A 231 25.37 43.17 -10.32
CA VAL A 231 24.67 42.80 -9.08
C VAL A 231 25.09 43.82 -8.03
N SER A 232 24.14 44.51 -7.38
CA SER A 232 24.53 45.37 -6.26
C SER A 232 25.16 44.49 -5.17
N PRO A 233 26.26 44.92 -4.53
CA PRO A 233 26.90 44.15 -3.45
C PRO A 233 25.93 43.74 -2.34
N GLU A 234 24.90 44.55 -2.09
CA GLU A 234 23.84 44.29 -1.13
C GLU A 234 22.92 43.12 -1.56
N GLN A 235 22.54 43.05 -2.84
CA GLN A 235 21.74 41.93 -3.36
C GLN A 235 22.54 40.62 -3.39
N GLU A 236 23.84 40.68 -3.68
CA GLU A 236 24.70 39.49 -3.67
C GLU A 236 24.87 38.93 -2.25
N ALA A 237 24.99 39.81 -1.25
CA ALA A 237 25.00 39.42 0.15
C ALA A 237 23.67 38.77 0.59
N GLU A 238 22.53 39.33 0.19
CA GLU A 238 21.21 38.78 0.55
C GLU A 238 20.95 37.41 -0.12
N ILE A 239 21.32 37.24 -1.39
CA ILE A 239 21.24 35.93 -2.09
C ILE A 239 22.12 34.89 -1.40
N THR A 240 23.32 35.29 -0.97
CA THR A 240 24.25 34.39 -0.27
C THR A 240 23.67 33.95 1.07
N ARG A 241 23.10 34.90 1.84
CA ARG A 241 22.38 34.61 3.08
C ARG A 241 21.23 33.61 2.89
N PHE A 242 20.38 33.80 1.87
CA PHE A 242 19.28 32.87 1.58
C PHE A 242 19.75 31.49 1.13
N ARG A 243 20.87 31.41 0.40
CA ARG A 243 21.49 30.13 0.03
C ARG A 243 22.02 29.38 1.25
N ASP A 244 22.65 30.09 2.17
CA ASP A 244 23.15 29.50 3.43
C ASP A 244 22.00 29.04 4.33
N GLU A 245 20.93 29.84 4.44
CA GLU A 245 19.72 29.48 5.17
C GLU A 245 19.07 28.22 4.57
N LYS A 246 18.94 28.15 3.23
CA LYS A 246 18.46 26.95 2.54
C LYS A 246 19.35 25.75 2.81
N GLN A 247 20.67 25.90 2.84
CA GLN A 247 21.58 24.80 3.15
C GLN A 247 21.36 24.30 4.59
N LYS A 248 21.18 25.23 5.54
CA LYS A 248 20.89 24.91 6.94
C LYS A 248 19.57 24.15 7.08
N ILE A 249 18.50 24.64 6.48
CA ILE A 249 17.18 23.98 6.51
C ILE A 249 17.25 22.57 5.88
N ASN A 250 18.00 22.40 4.78
CA ASN A 250 18.19 21.08 4.17
C ASN A 250 18.97 20.10 5.08
N ARG A 251 19.95 20.59 5.85
CA ARG A 251 20.65 19.76 6.83
C ARG A 251 19.71 19.33 7.95
N GLU A 252 18.90 20.25 8.47
CA GLU A 252 17.88 19.95 9.49
C GLU A 252 16.86 18.92 8.97
N LEU A 253 16.40 19.06 7.72
CA LEU A 253 15.48 18.10 7.10
C LEU A 253 16.11 16.70 6.97
N LYS A 254 17.39 16.64 6.59
CA LYS A 254 18.13 15.36 6.51
C LYS A 254 18.28 14.72 7.88
N GLU A 255 18.50 15.51 8.92
CA GLU A 255 18.61 15.04 10.29
C GLU A 255 17.28 14.52 10.83
N VAL A 256 16.18 15.24 10.61
CA VAL A 256 14.81 14.79 10.93
C VAL A 256 14.50 13.46 10.24
N ARG A 257 14.83 13.33 8.94
CA ARG A 257 14.63 12.08 8.18
C ARG A 257 15.54 10.95 8.64
N LYS A 258 16.74 11.24 9.13
CA LYS A 258 17.63 10.25 9.73
C LYS A 258 17.04 9.75 11.05
N ASN A 259 16.56 10.66 11.91
CA ASN A 259 15.95 10.31 13.19
C ASN A 259 14.64 9.51 13.01
N LEU A 260 13.88 9.78 11.95
CA LEU A 260 12.73 8.97 11.53
C LEU A 260 13.10 7.51 11.22
N ARG A 261 14.34 7.25 10.77
CA ARG A 261 14.82 5.90 10.42
C ARG A 261 15.57 5.23 11.57
N SER A 262 16.28 5.97 12.41
CA SER A 262 17.15 5.40 13.45
C SER A 262 16.37 4.54 14.44
N GLU A 263 15.17 4.96 14.86
CA GLU A 263 14.33 4.17 15.79
C GLU A 263 13.95 2.79 15.19
N ILE A 264 13.80 2.71 13.85
CA ILE A 264 13.49 1.47 13.13
C ILE A 264 14.73 0.59 13.00
N GLU A 265 15.88 1.22 12.68
CA GLU A 265 17.16 0.54 12.51
C GLU A 265 17.66 -0.07 13.84
N ASP A 266 17.47 0.62 14.97
CA ASP A 266 17.86 0.14 16.29
C ASP A 266 17.09 -1.12 16.70
N LEU A 267 15.77 -1.14 16.49
CA LEU A 267 14.97 -2.34 16.74
C LEU A 267 15.42 -3.50 15.86
N GLY A 268 15.58 -3.26 14.55
CA GLY A 268 16.02 -4.27 13.61
C GLY A 268 17.39 -4.84 13.97
N THR A 269 18.32 -3.99 14.40
CA THR A 269 19.67 -4.38 14.81
C THR A 269 19.65 -5.22 16.08
N ARG A 270 18.86 -4.84 17.10
CA ARG A 270 18.70 -5.63 18.33
C ARG A 270 18.15 -7.02 18.06
N ILE A 271 17.09 -7.13 17.26
CA ILE A 271 16.47 -8.43 16.92
C ILE A 271 17.46 -9.31 16.16
N LYS A 272 18.22 -8.75 15.20
CA LYS A 272 19.28 -9.47 14.49
C LYS A 272 20.33 -10.03 15.45
N TRP A 273 20.86 -9.21 16.36
CA TRP A 273 21.87 -9.65 17.33
C TRP A 273 21.36 -10.77 18.23
N VAL A 274 20.14 -10.64 18.76
CA VAL A 274 19.52 -11.69 19.57
C VAL A 274 19.41 -12.98 18.77
N ASN A 275 18.88 -12.95 17.56
CA ASN A 275 18.68 -14.15 16.76
C ASN A 275 20.03 -14.82 16.35
N ILE A 276 21.03 -14.02 15.98
CA ILE A 276 22.36 -14.51 15.58
C ILE A 276 23.11 -15.13 16.77
N LEU A 277 23.04 -14.53 17.96
CA LEU A 277 23.83 -14.97 19.11
C LEU A 277 23.13 -16.05 19.96
N LEU A 278 21.79 -16.13 19.93
CA LEU A 278 21.04 -17.03 20.79
C LEU A 278 21.36 -18.51 20.53
N MET A 279 21.37 -18.94 19.27
CA MET A 279 21.60 -20.35 18.93
C MET A 279 23.02 -20.83 19.28
N PRO A 280 24.11 -20.15 18.87
CA PRO A 280 25.46 -20.51 19.30
C PRO A 280 25.59 -20.53 20.83
N PHE A 281 25.01 -19.55 21.52
CA PHE A 281 25.04 -19.49 22.99
C PHE A 281 24.38 -20.71 23.64
N LEU A 282 23.18 -21.11 23.18
CA LEU A 282 22.48 -22.29 23.69
C LEU A 282 23.29 -23.57 23.45
N VAL A 283 23.88 -23.72 22.25
CA VAL A 283 24.72 -24.88 21.92
C VAL A 283 25.96 -24.94 22.80
N SER A 284 26.64 -23.81 23.02
CA SER A 284 27.78 -23.73 23.94
C SER A 284 27.39 -24.14 25.36
N LEU A 285 26.24 -23.69 25.85
CA LEU A 285 25.76 -23.97 27.21
C LEU A 285 25.44 -25.47 27.39
N ILE A 286 24.77 -26.08 26.42
CA ILE A 286 24.49 -27.53 26.41
C ILE A 286 25.79 -28.33 26.32
N GLY A 287 26.73 -27.93 25.47
CA GLY A 287 28.03 -28.58 25.31
C GLY A 287 28.85 -28.57 26.60
N ILE A 288 28.91 -27.43 27.29
CA ILE A 288 29.57 -27.30 28.60
C ILE A 288 28.89 -28.20 29.64
N GLY A 289 27.55 -28.18 29.70
CA GLY A 289 26.78 -29.04 30.60
C GLY A 289 27.07 -30.53 30.40
N PHE A 290 27.12 -30.97 29.14
CA PHE A 290 27.45 -32.36 28.79
C PHE A 290 28.89 -32.73 29.15
N ALA A 291 29.85 -31.83 28.91
CA ALA A 291 31.24 -32.04 29.28
C ALA A 291 31.41 -32.21 30.80
N MET A 292 30.76 -31.36 31.60
CA MET A 292 30.78 -31.48 33.07
C MET A 292 30.13 -32.78 33.57
N TYR A 293 29.00 -33.19 32.97
CA TYR A 293 28.34 -34.44 33.30
C TYR A 293 29.24 -35.66 33.00
N LYS A 294 29.85 -35.69 31.82
CA LYS A 294 30.79 -36.75 31.43
C LYS A 294 32.00 -36.81 32.35
N HIS A 295 32.57 -35.65 32.72
CA HIS A 295 33.73 -35.57 33.60
C HIS A 295 33.42 -36.08 35.01
N ARG A 296 32.22 -35.78 35.54
CA ARG A 296 31.75 -36.30 36.83
C ARG A 296 31.53 -37.83 36.82
N LYS A 297 31.06 -38.39 35.70
CA LYS A 297 30.86 -39.84 35.56
C LYS A 297 32.18 -40.60 35.46
N LEU A 298 33.20 -40.01 34.83
CA LEU A 298 34.54 -40.60 34.71
C LEU A 298 35.33 -40.58 36.02
N LYS A 299 35.16 -39.56 36.88
CA LYS A 299 35.78 -39.53 38.23
C LYS A 299 35.12 -40.46 39.26
N LYS A 300 33.93 -41.00 38.96
CA LYS A 300 33.20 -41.94 39.83
C LYS A 300 33.43 -43.42 39.48
N ARG A 301 34.21 -43.71 38.44
CA ARG A 301 34.74 -45.04 38.11
C ARG A 301 36.20 -45.08 38.51
#